data_AF-A0A4D5RY35-F1
#
_entry.id   AF-A0A4D5RY35-F1
#
_cell.length_a   1.000
_cell.length_b   1.000
_cell.length_c   1.000
_cell.angle_alpha   90.00
_cell.angle_beta   90.00
_cell.angle_gamma   90.00
#
_symmetry.space_group_name_H-M   'P 1'
#
loop_
_entity.id
_entity.type
_entity.pdbx_description
1 polymer ?
#
loop_
_entity_poly.entity_id
_entity_poly.type
_entity_poly.pdbx_seq_one_letter_code
_entity_poly.pdbx_strand_id
1 'polypeptide(L)'
;NNARIDKRLQRGILPYVSTLKASALASCWLPTDIKSPGATMVIRCGLLFGLLCLWLGPAQAAEKPPSQGLQCDGCVAVLQELHKKLADSQGRKKLIEAALRGLCNTDNFVIYRHSPPKMMKACSFILDNYRDELTSSLQSFYKKYKVKDNLKLQKEFCDSTVKLCLPGQRDADIRMAPEGMTVDEANQKLAEDMGTMQQQQTDIPPKAQIDRDEL
;
A
#
# COMPACT_ATOMS: atom_id res chain seq x y z
N ASN A 1 -11.04 -52.69 0.34
CA ASN A 1 -11.90 -53.08 -0.79
C ASN A 1 -12.86 -51.95 -1.12
N ASN A 2 -12.84 -51.53 -2.40
CA ASN A 2 -13.71 -50.55 -3.08
C ASN A 2 -13.65 -49.06 -2.68
N ALA A 3 -12.94 -48.28 -3.50
CA ALA A 3 -13.61 -47.30 -4.37
C ALA A 3 -12.69 -46.92 -5.55
N ARG A 4 -13.22 -47.18 -6.74
CA ARG A 4 -12.64 -47.06 -8.08
C ARG A 4 -12.72 -45.59 -8.54
N ILE A 5 -11.61 -44.94 -8.84
CA ILE A 5 -11.58 -43.70 -9.63
C ILE A 5 -10.68 -43.92 -10.84
N ASP A 6 -11.33 -44.11 -11.98
CA ASP A 6 -10.73 -43.98 -13.29
C ASP A 6 -11.24 -42.67 -13.89
N LYS A 7 -10.32 -41.79 -14.32
CA LYS A 7 -10.53 -40.89 -15.44
C LYS A 7 -9.20 -40.27 -15.88
N ARG A 8 -8.64 -40.93 -16.89
CA ARG A 8 -7.88 -40.35 -18.00
C ARG A 8 -8.16 -38.85 -18.20
N LEU A 9 -7.18 -38.00 -17.91
CA LEU A 9 -6.90 -36.81 -18.73
C LEU A 9 -5.47 -36.30 -18.46
N GLN A 10 -4.47 -37.18 -18.54
CA GLN A 10 -3.09 -36.75 -18.78
C GLN A 10 -2.88 -36.73 -20.29
N ARG A 11 -2.94 -35.54 -20.88
CA ARG A 11 -2.33 -35.24 -22.17
C ARG A 11 -2.02 -33.75 -22.24
N GLY A 12 -0.73 -33.44 -22.13
CA GLY A 12 -0.09 -32.49 -23.02
C GLY A 12 0.14 -31.06 -22.54
N ILE A 13 1.42 -30.68 -22.62
CA ILE A 13 1.91 -29.42 -23.18
C ILE A 13 2.02 -28.22 -22.21
N LEU A 14 3.23 -28.09 -21.61
CA LEU A 14 3.91 -26.80 -21.40
C LEU A 14 4.21 -26.14 -22.77
N PRO A 15 4.57 -24.84 -22.87
CA PRO A 15 4.14 -23.66 -22.13
C PRO A 15 3.57 -22.60 -23.10
N TYR A 16 2.54 -21.85 -22.72
CA TYR A 16 2.06 -20.72 -23.54
C TYR A 16 2.88 -19.47 -23.23
N VAL A 17 3.82 -19.19 -24.13
CA VAL A 17 4.52 -17.90 -24.25
C VAL A 17 3.50 -16.87 -24.72
N SER A 18 3.08 -15.97 -23.85
CA SER A 18 2.31 -14.79 -24.25
C SER A 18 3.25 -13.77 -24.89
N THR A 19 3.38 -13.87 -26.20
CA THR A 19 3.69 -12.72 -27.06
C THR A 19 2.45 -11.82 -27.09
N LEU A 20 2.59 -10.56 -26.67
CA LEU A 20 1.63 -9.50 -26.98
C LEU A 20 2.38 -8.34 -27.65
N LYS A 21 2.29 -8.38 -28.98
CA LYS A 21 2.11 -7.22 -29.87
C LYS A 21 1.16 -6.20 -29.24
N ALA A 22 1.12 -4.92 -29.55
CA ALA A 22 1.90 -3.98 -30.33
C ALA A 22 1.11 -2.65 -30.21
N SER A 23 1.68 -1.56 -30.73
CA SER A 23 0.93 -0.44 -31.31
C SER A 23 0.38 0.62 -30.36
N ALA A 24 1.23 1.59 -30.03
CA ALA A 24 0.82 2.99 -29.93
C ALA A 24 1.99 3.91 -30.32
N LEU A 25 2.54 3.71 -31.53
CA LEU A 25 3.31 4.77 -32.17
C LEU A 25 2.32 5.64 -32.93
N ALA A 26 2.08 6.80 -32.33
CA ALA A 26 1.34 7.90 -32.89
C ALA A 26 1.78 8.16 -34.34
N SER A 27 0.83 8.09 -35.25
CA SER A 27 0.96 8.62 -36.59
C SER A 27 1.08 10.14 -36.50
N CYS A 28 2.30 10.65 -36.37
CA CYS A 28 2.59 12.02 -36.74
C CYS A 28 2.53 12.09 -38.27
N TRP A 29 1.39 12.51 -38.80
CA TRP A 29 1.28 13.04 -40.15
C TRP A 29 2.28 14.18 -40.31
N LEU A 30 3.32 13.98 -41.11
CA LEU A 30 4.03 15.09 -41.76
C LEU A 30 3.35 15.36 -43.10
N PRO A 31 3.02 16.62 -43.41
CA PRO A 31 2.80 17.04 -44.79
C PRO A 31 4.16 17.23 -45.48
N THR A 32 4.44 16.41 -46.50
CA THR A 32 5.46 16.70 -47.52
C THR A 32 4.75 17.19 -48.78
N ASP A 33 4.92 18.47 -49.11
CA ASP A 33 5.24 18.93 -50.46
C ASP A 33 5.24 20.47 -50.50
N ILE A 34 6.41 21.09 -50.38
CA ILE A 34 6.67 22.43 -50.91
C ILE A 34 8.00 22.39 -51.65
N LYS A 35 7.91 22.76 -52.93
CA LYS A 35 8.95 22.79 -53.96
C LYS A 35 9.91 23.98 -53.75
N SER A 36 11.22 23.67 -53.85
CA SER A 36 12.42 24.52 -53.95
C SER A 36 12.28 25.74 -54.91
N PRO A 37 13.12 26.83 -54.91
CA PRO A 37 14.47 26.99 -54.35
C PRO A 37 14.79 28.35 -53.68
N GLY A 38 15.75 28.38 -52.75
CA GLY A 38 16.28 29.64 -52.22
C GLY A 38 17.31 29.43 -51.13
N ALA A 39 18.47 30.03 -51.29
CA ALA A 39 19.69 29.79 -50.55
C ALA A 39 19.62 30.14 -49.04
N THR A 40 20.57 29.58 -48.30
CA THR A 40 21.07 30.02 -46.98
C THR A 40 20.11 29.98 -45.79
N MET A 41 19.88 28.80 -45.18
CA MET A 41 19.65 28.73 -43.72
C MET A 41 19.78 27.31 -43.15
N VAL A 42 20.98 26.74 -43.15
CA VAL A 42 21.21 25.36 -42.65
C VAL A 42 22.25 25.30 -41.52
N ILE A 43 22.30 26.28 -40.60
CA ILE A 43 23.23 26.20 -39.44
C ILE A 43 22.62 26.78 -38.15
N ARG A 44 21.29 26.77 -37.99
CA ARG A 44 20.65 27.33 -36.77
C ARG A 44 19.48 26.53 -36.18
N CYS A 45 19.28 25.28 -36.62
CA CYS A 45 18.23 24.41 -36.09
C CYS A 45 18.77 23.24 -35.23
N GLY A 46 20.08 22.92 -35.31
CA GLY A 46 20.68 21.81 -34.56
C GLY A 46 20.91 22.10 -33.07
N LEU A 47 21.08 23.36 -32.68
CA LEU A 47 21.35 23.76 -31.29
C LEU A 47 20.09 23.82 -30.41
N LEU A 48 18.90 23.99 -31.00
CA LEU A 48 17.64 24.09 -30.25
C LEU A 48 17.04 22.71 -29.92
N PHE A 49 17.26 21.69 -30.75
CA PHE A 49 16.82 20.33 -30.45
C PHE A 49 17.74 19.61 -29.43
N GLY A 50 19.02 19.95 -29.38
CA GLY A 50 19.95 19.41 -28.38
C GLY A 50 19.64 19.87 -26.94
N LEU A 51 19.14 21.10 -26.77
CA LEU A 51 18.75 21.62 -25.45
C LEU A 51 17.41 21.05 -24.94
N LEU A 52 16.56 20.52 -25.83
CA LEU A 52 15.24 19.98 -25.48
C LEU A 52 15.32 18.57 -24.84
N CYS A 53 16.37 17.79 -25.14
CA CYS A 53 16.58 16.47 -24.54
C CYS A 53 17.12 16.51 -23.11
N LEU A 54 17.69 17.63 -22.66
CA LEU A 54 18.16 17.82 -21.28
C LEU A 54 17.01 18.06 -20.28
N TRP A 55 15.77 18.20 -20.77
CA TRP A 55 14.57 18.41 -19.95
C TRP A 55 13.62 17.20 -19.89
N LEU A 56 13.88 16.12 -20.65
CA LEU A 56 13.05 14.91 -20.58
C LEU A 56 13.64 13.88 -19.61
N GLY A 57 13.41 14.16 -18.32
CA GLY A 57 13.01 13.13 -17.36
C GLY A 57 14.13 12.48 -16.55
N PRO A 58 14.00 12.41 -15.20
CA PRO A 58 14.87 11.56 -14.40
C PRO A 58 14.63 10.11 -14.83
N ALA A 59 15.72 9.38 -15.04
CA ALA A 59 15.68 7.94 -15.16
C ALA A 59 14.95 7.40 -13.93
N GLN A 60 13.75 6.84 -14.14
CA GLN A 60 13.06 6.12 -13.09
C GLN A 60 13.93 4.91 -12.77
N ALA A 61 14.67 5.01 -11.66
CA ALA A 61 15.45 3.90 -11.15
C ALA A 61 14.48 2.73 -10.99
N ALA A 62 14.69 1.67 -11.78
CA ALA A 62 13.90 0.46 -11.72
C ALA A 62 14.01 -0.09 -10.29
N GLU A 63 13.02 0.20 -9.47
CA GLU A 63 13.02 -0.20 -8.08
C GLU A 63 12.91 -1.72 -8.01
N LYS A 64 13.82 -2.34 -7.24
CA LYS A 64 13.78 -3.78 -6.97
C LYS A 64 12.39 -4.15 -6.42
N PRO A 65 11.79 -5.27 -6.89
CA PRO A 65 10.51 -5.71 -6.37
C PRO A 65 10.60 -5.96 -4.85
N PRO A 66 9.51 -5.69 -4.11
CA PRO A 66 9.45 -5.95 -2.67
C PRO A 66 9.72 -7.43 -2.36
N SER A 67 10.21 -7.74 -1.15
CA SER A 67 10.40 -9.14 -0.73
C SER A 67 9.07 -9.88 -0.67
N GLN A 68 9.09 -11.21 -0.80
CA GLN A 68 7.86 -12.02 -0.77
C GLN A 68 7.03 -11.81 0.50
N GLY A 69 7.66 -11.73 1.68
CA GLY A 69 6.96 -11.42 2.92
C GLY A 69 6.30 -10.03 2.91
N LEU A 70 7.00 -9.02 2.38
CA LEU A 70 6.44 -7.68 2.24
C LEU A 70 5.30 -7.62 1.21
N GLN A 71 5.33 -8.46 0.17
CA GLN A 71 4.22 -8.59 -0.78
C GLN A 71 2.98 -9.23 -0.12
N CYS A 72 3.16 -10.27 0.68
CA CYS A 72 2.07 -10.91 1.42
C CYS A 72 1.43 -9.94 2.42
N ASP A 73 2.24 -9.28 3.26
CA ASP A 73 1.77 -8.28 4.21
C ASP A 73 1.13 -7.09 3.48
N GLY A 74 1.72 -6.66 2.35
CA GLY A 74 1.13 -5.70 1.42
C GLY A 74 -0.28 -6.06 0.97
N CYS A 75 -0.48 -7.32 0.56
CA CYS A 75 -1.75 -7.82 0.08
C CYS A 75 -2.82 -7.79 1.17
N VAL A 76 -2.47 -8.22 2.38
CA VAL A 76 -3.37 -8.17 3.54
C VAL A 76 -3.74 -6.73 3.87
N ALA A 77 -2.77 -5.81 3.95
CA ALA A 77 -3.02 -4.40 4.24
C ALA A 77 -3.95 -3.74 3.23
N VAL A 78 -3.68 -3.95 1.94
CA VAL A 78 -4.50 -3.45 0.82
C VAL A 78 -5.96 -3.87 0.98
N LEU A 79 -6.21 -5.14 1.28
CA LEU A 79 -7.56 -5.66 1.45
C LEU A 79 -8.23 -5.20 2.75
N GLN A 80 -7.47 -4.93 3.81
CA GLN A 80 -7.99 -4.32 5.03
C GLN A 80 -8.43 -2.88 4.82
N GLU A 81 -7.59 -2.06 4.18
CA GLU A 81 -7.93 -0.67 3.87
C GLU A 81 -9.08 -0.57 2.87
N LEU A 82 -9.13 -1.46 1.88
CA LEU A 82 -10.25 -1.53 0.94
C LEU A 82 -11.55 -1.93 1.64
N HIS A 83 -11.50 -2.82 2.62
CA HIS A 83 -12.70 -3.23 3.35
C HIS A 83 -13.34 -2.07 4.11
N LYS A 84 -12.52 -1.22 4.75
CA LYS A 84 -12.99 0.01 5.42
C LYS A 84 -13.72 0.95 4.46
N LYS A 85 -13.19 1.10 3.24
CA LYS A 85 -13.77 2.01 2.21
C LYS A 85 -14.97 1.41 1.46
N LEU A 86 -15.06 0.08 1.39
CA LEU A 86 -16.01 -0.63 0.53
C LEU A 86 -17.11 -1.40 1.28
N ALA A 87 -17.16 -1.32 2.61
CA ALA A 87 -18.17 -1.97 3.45
C ALA A 87 -19.61 -1.75 2.91
N ASP A 88 -19.92 -0.53 2.47
CA ASP A 88 -21.25 -0.15 1.96
C ASP A 88 -21.33 -0.07 0.42
N SER A 89 -20.29 -0.52 -0.28
CA SER A 89 -20.20 -0.36 -1.74
C SER A 89 -21.18 -1.24 -2.51
N GLN A 90 -21.59 -2.37 -1.93
CA GLN A 90 -22.38 -3.44 -2.57
C GLN A 90 -21.79 -3.93 -3.91
N GLY A 91 -20.46 -3.83 -4.08
CA GLY A 91 -19.78 -4.27 -5.29
C GLY A 91 -19.99 -3.36 -6.51
N ARG A 92 -20.33 -2.08 -6.29
CA ARG A 92 -20.42 -1.07 -7.38
C ARG A 92 -19.01 -0.78 -7.94
N LYS A 93 -18.80 -1.11 -9.23
CA LYS A 93 -17.50 -0.96 -9.91
C LYS A 93 -16.90 0.44 -9.78
N LYS A 94 -17.71 1.50 -9.94
CA LYS A 94 -17.25 2.90 -9.80
C LYS A 94 -16.69 3.22 -8.41
N LEU A 95 -17.28 2.66 -7.35
CA LEU A 95 -16.79 2.86 -5.98
C LEU A 95 -15.51 2.07 -5.72
N ILE A 96 -15.41 0.86 -6.26
CA ILE A 96 -14.19 0.05 -6.19
C ILE A 96 -13.03 0.78 -6.88
N GLU A 97 -13.23 1.26 -8.11
CA GLU A 97 -12.21 2.01 -8.85
C GLU A 97 -11.82 3.33 -8.16
N ALA A 98 -12.77 4.00 -7.50
CA ALA A 98 -12.49 5.18 -6.69
C ALA A 98 -11.65 4.83 -5.45
N ALA A 99 -11.99 3.75 -4.75
CA ALA A 99 -11.25 3.29 -3.57
C ALA A 99 -9.81 2.89 -3.92
N LEU A 100 -9.59 2.27 -5.09
CA LEU A 100 -8.25 1.87 -5.56
C LEU A 100 -7.35 3.06 -5.89
N ARG A 101 -7.88 4.15 -6.47
CA ARG A 101 -7.09 5.32 -6.90
C ARG A 101 -6.40 6.07 -5.76
N GLY A 102 -6.96 6.04 -4.56
CA GLY A 102 -6.42 6.71 -3.37
C GLY A 102 -5.93 5.75 -2.29
N LEU A 103 -5.72 4.48 -2.63
CA LEU A 103 -5.38 3.46 -1.64
C LEU A 103 -3.91 3.55 -1.21
N CYS A 104 -3.00 3.71 -2.17
CA CYS A 104 -1.56 3.69 -1.92
C CYS A 104 -1.05 5.05 -1.41
N ASN A 105 -1.40 5.42 -0.18
CA ASN A 105 -0.96 6.64 0.50
C ASN A 105 -0.38 6.28 1.88
N THR A 106 0.63 7.01 2.35
CA THR A 106 1.31 6.80 3.64
C THR A 106 0.31 6.74 4.78
N ASP A 107 -0.71 7.61 4.75
CA ASP A 107 -1.66 7.82 5.84
C ASP A 107 -2.53 6.58 6.08
N ASN A 108 -2.76 5.77 5.03
CA ASN A 108 -3.52 4.53 5.14
C ASN A 108 -2.66 3.39 5.74
N PHE A 109 -1.33 3.53 5.83
CA PHE A 109 -0.41 2.45 6.23
C PHE A 109 0.38 2.73 7.51
N VAL A 110 0.00 3.73 8.31
CA VAL A 110 0.71 4.15 9.53
C VAL A 110 0.76 3.06 10.59
N ILE A 111 -0.31 2.27 10.71
CA ILE A 111 -0.52 1.32 11.81
C ILE A 111 -0.11 -0.11 11.45
N TYR A 112 0.71 -0.30 10.43
CA TYR A 112 1.06 -1.62 9.90
C TYR A 112 2.47 -2.03 10.30
N ARG A 113 2.74 -3.34 10.35
CA ARG A 113 4.03 -3.94 10.74
C ARG A 113 5.25 -3.32 10.02
N HIS A 114 5.12 -2.98 8.75
CA HIS A 114 6.20 -2.34 7.99
C HIS A 114 6.00 -0.83 7.92
N SER A 115 7.11 -0.09 7.86
CA SER A 115 7.07 1.37 7.72
C SER A 115 6.23 1.81 6.51
N PRO A 116 5.48 2.94 6.61
CA PRO A 116 4.57 3.37 5.55
C PRO A 116 5.18 3.45 4.15
N PRO A 117 6.43 3.92 3.94
CA PRO A 117 7.03 3.92 2.61
C PRO A 117 7.18 2.52 1.99
N LYS A 118 7.51 1.51 2.82
CA LYS A 118 7.63 0.11 2.37
C LYS A 118 6.26 -0.47 2.01
N MET A 119 5.24 -0.16 2.82
CA MET A 119 3.87 -0.60 2.57
C MET A 119 3.25 0.06 1.34
N MET A 120 3.51 1.36 1.13
CA MET A 120 3.10 2.04 -0.09
C MET A 120 3.71 1.38 -1.33
N LYS A 121 5.00 1.06 -1.29
CA LYS A 121 5.67 0.36 -2.38
C LYS A 121 5.05 -1.02 -2.66
N ALA A 122 4.70 -1.76 -1.61
CA ALA A 122 3.98 -3.04 -1.74
C ALA A 122 2.58 -2.84 -2.33
N CYS A 123 1.85 -1.81 -1.89
CA CYS A 123 0.54 -1.45 -2.41
C CYS A 123 0.60 -1.11 -3.90
N SER A 124 1.52 -0.23 -4.30
CA SER A 124 1.73 0.14 -5.70
C SER A 124 2.06 -1.09 -6.54
N PHE A 125 2.99 -1.93 -6.07
CA PHE A 125 3.30 -3.20 -6.74
C PHE A 125 2.06 -4.07 -6.97
N ILE A 126 1.18 -4.19 -5.97
CA ILE A 126 -0.04 -5.00 -6.09
C ILE A 126 -1.03 -4.38 -7.08
N LEU A 127 -1.23 -3.07 -7.04
CA LEU A 127 -2.11 -2.39 -7.98
C LEU A 127 -1.57 -2.40 -9.41
N ASP A 128 -0.26 -2.25 -9.60
CA ASP A 128 0.32 -2.21 -10.93
C ASP A 128 0.26 -3.57 -11.63
N ASN A 129 0.33 -4.67 -10.87
CA ASN A 129 0.37 -6.03 -11.42
C ASN A 129 -0.97 -6.78 -11.36
N TYR A 130 -1.84 -6.47 -10.39
CA TYR A 130 -3.04 -7.28 -10.09
C TYR A 130 -4.34 -6.48 -9.97
N ARG A 131 -4.36 -5.24 -10.46
CA ARG A 131 -5.53 -4.36 -10.30
C ARG A 131 -6.80 -4.90 -10.94
N ASP A 132 -6.70 -5.58 -12.07
CA ASP A 132 -7.87 -6.09 -12.78
C ASP A 132 -8.45 -7.32 -12.06
N GLU A 133 -7.59 -8.25 -11.63
CA GLU A 133 -7.96 -9.40 -10.80
C GLU A 133 -8.54 -8.96 -9.46
N LEU A 134 -7.94 -7.94 -8.83
CA LEU A 134 -8.40 -7.35 -7.58
C LEU A 134 -9.79 -6.74 -7.75
N THR A 135 -10.00 -5.96 -8.81
CA THR A 135 -11.29 -5.32 -9.08
C THR A 135 -12.40 -6.35 -9.30
N SER A 136 -12.11 -7.40 -10.08
CA SER A 136 -13.04 -8.51 -10.33
C SER A 136 -13.39 -9.27 -9.04
N SER A 137 -12.38 -9.57 -8.22
CA SER A 137 -12.54 -10.28 -6.94
C SER A 137 -13.34 -9.45 -5.93
N LEU A 138 -13.08 -8.15 -5.82
CA LEU A 138 -13.85 -7.24 -4.97
C LEU A 138 -15.31 -7.17 -5.43
N GLN A 139 -15.53 -7.05 -6.74
CA GLN A 139 -16.86 -6.94 -7.30
C GLN A 139 -17.69 -8.20 -7.04
N SER A 140 -17.12 -9.39 -7.22
CA SER A 140 -17.81 -10.66 -6.96
C SER A 140 -18.09 -10.85 -5.47
N PHE A 141 -17.12 -10.51 -4.62
CA PHE A 141 -17.21 -10.67 -3.17
C PHE A 141 -18.30 -9.80 -2.55
N TYR A 142 -18.27 -8.48 -2.79
CA TYR A 142 -19.24 -7.54 -2.20
C TYR A 142 -20.64 -7.59 -2.81
N LYS A 143 -20.79 -8.19 -4.00
CA LYS A 143 -22.12 -8.52 -4.54
C LYS A 143 -22.76 -9.71 -3.82
N LYS A 144 -21.95 -10.71 -3.46
CA LYS A 144 -22.42 -11.99 -2.92
C LYS A 144 -22.55 -11.98 -1.40
N TYR A 145 -21.66 -11.28 -0.71
CA TYR A 145 -21.58 -11.28 0.75
C TYR A 145 -21.75 -9.86 1.30
N LYS A 146 -22.65 -9.71 2.27
CA LYS A 146 -22.64 -8.57 3.20
C LYS A 146 -21.81 -8.97 4.40
N VAL A 147 -20.55 -8.56 4.44
CA VAL A 147 -19.57 -9.11 5.38
C VAL A 147 -19.07 -8.03 6.32
N LYS A 148 -19.02 -8.37 7.61
CA LYS A 148 -18.35 -7.58 8.65
C LYS A 148 -16.83 -7.77 8.64
N ASP A 149 -16.36 -8.89 8.10
CA ASP A 149 -14.94 -9.28 8.11
C ASP A 149 -14.44 -9.61 6.69
N ASN A 150 -13.19 -9.27 6.40
CA ASN A 150 -12.55 -9.45 5.10
C ASN A 150 -11.65 -10.71 5.01
N LEU A 151 -11.62 -11.56 6.05
CA LEU A 151 -10.71 -12.72 6.13
C LEU A 151 -10.86 -13.69 4.95
N LYS A 152 -12.10 -13.90 4.49
CA LYS A 152 -12.38 -14.77 3.35
C LYS A 152 -11.82 -14.21 2.05
N LEU A 153 -11.98 -12.91 1.85
CA LEU A 153 -11.44 -12.21 0.68
C LEU A 153 -9.91 -12.24 0.68
N GLN A 154 -9.28 -12.04 1.84
CA GLN A 154 -7.83 -12.14 1.98
C GLN A 154 -7.30 -13.51 1.57
N LYS A 155 -7.92 -14.59 2.06
CA LYS A 155 -7.52 -15.96 1.73
C LYS A 155 -7.73 -16.29 0.25
N GLU A 156 -8.88 -15.90 -0.30
CA GLU A 156 -9.19 -16.15 -1.70
C GLU A 156 -8.24 -15.39 -2.64
N PHE A 157 -8.05 -14.09 -2.39
CA PHE A 157 -7.23 -13.25 -3.24
C PHE A 157 -5.73 -13.49 -3.03
N CYS A 158 -5.21 -13.25 -1.81
CA CYS A 158 -3.77 -13.26 -1.54
C CYS A 158 -3.15 -14.67 -1.62
N ASP A 159 -3.86 -15.70 -1.17
CA ASP A 159 -3.31 -17.07 -1.12
C ASP A 159 -3.62 -17.83 -2.43
N SER A 160 -4.80 -17.62 -3.04
CA SER A 160 -5.26 -18.45 -4.18
C SER A 160 -5.14 -17.76 -5.54
N THR A 161 -5.61 -16.52 -5.67
CA THR A 161 -5.62 -15.80 -6.95
C THR A 161 -4.23 -15.31 -7.34
N VAL A 162 -3.58 -14.53 -6.47
CA VAL A 162 -2.27 -13.92 -6.77
C VAL A 162 -1.09 -14.69 -6.18
N LYS A 163 -1.35 -15.59 -5.22
CA LYS A 163 -0.34 -16.47 -4.58
C LYS A 163 0.87 -15.70 -4.02
N LEU A 164 0.62 -14.52 -3.44
CA LEU A 164 1.65 -13.68 -2.84
C LEU A 164 2.08 -14.21 -1.46
N CYS A 165 1.16 -14.88 -0.76
CA CYS A 165 1.41 -15.47 0.54
C CYS A 165 1.74 -16.96 0.44
N LEU A 166 2.80 -17.40 1.11
CA LEU A 166 3.07 -18.81 1.33
C LEU A 166 2.06 -19.40 2.34
N PRO A 167 1.76 -20.72 2.27
CA PRO A 167 0.87 -21.36 3.22
C PRO A 167 1.39 -21.18 4.65
N GLY A 168 0.57 -20.56 5.52
CA GLY A 168 0.91 -20.30 6.92
C GLY A 168 1.73 -19.02 7.18
N GLN A 169 2.09 -18.25 6.14
CA GLN A 169 2.81 -16.98 6.29
C GLN A 169 1.88 -15.79 6.60
N ARG A 170 0.60 -15.91 6.24
CA ARG A 170 -0.38 -14.81 6.33
C ARG A 170 -0.89 -14.65 7.75
N ASP A 171 -0.64 -13.49 8.34
CA ASP A 171 -1.37 -13.03 9.52
C ASP A 171 -2.70 -12.40 9.10
N ALA A 172 -3.78 -12.75 9.82
CA ALA A 172 -5.12 -12.22 9.56
C ALA A 172 -5.23 -10.71 9.84
N ASP A 173 -4.44 -10.25 10.81
CA ASP A 173 -4.24 -8.85 11.11
C ASP A 173 -2.76 -8.54 11.34
N ILE A 174 -2.21 -7.68 10.47
CA ILE A 174 -0.81 -7.21 10.53
C ILE A 174 -0.72 -5.78 11.09
N ARG A 175 -1.84 -5.24 11.56
CA ARG A 175 -1.85 -3.94 12.22
C ARG A 175 -1.11 -4.09 13.55
N MET A 176 -0.14 -3.20 13.77
CA MET A 176 0.45 -3.04 15.08
C MET A 176 -0.60 -2.32 15.94
N ALA A 177 -1.01 -2.94 17.05
CA ALA A 177 -1.69 -2.20 18.09
C ALA A 177 -0.76 -1.05 18.51
N PRO A 178 -1.24 0.19 18.68
CA PRO A 178 -0.43 1.21 19.30
C PRO A 178 -0.14 0.74 20.73
N GLU A 179 1.04 0.20 20.98
CA GLU A 179 1.50 -0.01 22.35
C GLU A 179 1.79 1.36 22.94
N GLY A 180 0.81 1.86 23.67
CA GLY A 180 0.85 3.17 24.32
C GLY A 180 -0.45 3.41 25.07
N MET A 181 -0.32 4.08 26.22
CA MET A 181 -1.46 4.64 26.93
C MET A 181 -2.17 5.63 25.99
N THR A 182 -3.50 5.61 25.95
CA THR A 182 -4.25 6.66 25.26
C THR A 182 -3.81 8.04 25.76
N VAL A 183 -3.98 9.11 24.97
CA VAL A 183 -3.66 10.47 25.44
C VAL A 183 -4.42 10.75 26.75
N ASP A 184 -5.62 10.21 26.88
CA ASP A 184 -6.44 10.32 28.09
C ASP A 184 -5.87 9.53 29.28
N GLU A 185 -5.39 8.29 29.07
CA GLU A 185 -4.67 7.53 30.11
C GLU A 185 -3.33 8.16 30.48
N ALA A 186 -2.61 8.72 29.50
CA ALA A 186 -1.37 9.45 29.75
C ALA A 186 -1.65 10.72 30.56
N ASN A 187 -2.73 11.45 30.24
CA ASN A 187 -3.16 12.62 30.99
C ASN A 187 -3.62 12.27 32.41
N GLN A 188 -4.32 11.15 32.60
CA GLN A 188 -4.69 10.66 33.93
C GLN A 188 -3.46 10.28 34.76
N LYS A 189 -2.52 9.55 34.16
CA LYS A 189 -1.29 9.15 34.84
C LYS A 189 -0.41 10.35 35.21
N LEU A 190 -0.35 11.38 34.36
CA LEU A 190 0.30 12.65 34.67
C LEU A 190 -0.38 13.38 35.84
N ALA A 191 -1.70 13.31 35.96
CA ALA A 191 -2.43 13.90 37.08
C ALA A 191 -2.16 13.15 38.41
N GLU A 192 -2.09 11.81 38.36
CA GLU A 192 -1.75 10.97 39.51
C GLU A 192 -0.29 11.17 39.98
N ASP A 193 0.66 11.26 39.05
CA ASP A 193 2.08 11.50 39.33
C ASP A 193 2.32 12.93 39.89
N MET A 194 1.52 13.93 39.48
CA MET A 194 1.58 15.27 40.08
C MET A 194 0.94 15.34 41.48
N GLY A 195 -0.10 14.54 41.74
CA GLY A 195 -0.72 14.46 43.07
C GLY A 195 0.18 13.80 44.11
N THR A 196 0.94 12.79 43.71
CA THR A 196 1.89 12.09 44.59
C THR A 196 3.13 12.93 44.93
N MET A 197 3.59 13.82 44.06
CA MET A 197 4.65 14.78 44.42
C MET A 197 4.22 15.83 45.46
N GLN A 198 2.93 16.20 45.50
CA GLN A 198 2.44 17.18 46.49
C GLN A 198 2.32 16.60 47.90
N GLN A 199 2.08 15.28 48.04
CA GLN A 199 2.04 14.62 49.35
C GLN A 199 3.43 14.41 49.97
N GLN A 200 4.50 14.39 49.17
CA GLN A 200 5.86 14.20 49.69
C GLN A 200 6.51 15.51 50.17
N GLN A 201 5.89 16.67 49.90
CA GLN A 201 6.35 17.99 50.39
C GLN A 201 5.76 18.35 51.77
N THR A 202 4.74 17.63 52.26
CA THR A 202 4.11 17.89 53.56
C THR A 202 4.72 17.13 54.74
N ASP A 203 5.67 16.21 54.50
CA ASP A 203 6.35 15.43 55.54
C ASP A 203 7.76 15.94 55.87
N ILE A 204 8.00 17.25 55.81
CA ILE A 204 9.20 17.84 56.42
C ILE A 204 8.86 18.14 57.89
N PRO A 205 9.43 17.42 58.87
CA PRO A 205 9.17 17.70 60.28
C PRO A 205 9.66 19.10 60.65
N PRO A 206 8.92 19.84 61.52
CA PRO A 206 9.33 21.17 61.93
C PRO A 206 10.69 21.10 62.64
N LYS A 207 11.66 21.85 62.14
CA LYS A 207 12.93 22.10 62.84
C LYS A 207 12.60 22.66 64.23
N ALA A 208 13.07 21.97 65.25
CA ALA A 208 13.00 22.39 66.64
C ALA A 208 13.56 23.82 66.81
N GLN A 209 12.76 24.69 67.43
CA GLN A 209 13.24 25.92 68.04
C GLN A 209 14.13 25.53 69.22
N ILE A 210 15.36 26.07 69.26
CA ILE A 210 16.17 26.11 70.47
C ILE A 210 16.23 27.58 70.86
N ASP A 211 15.72 27.85 72.07
CA ASP A 211 15.67 29.12 72.76
C ASP A 211 17.02 29.85 72.76
N ARG A 212 16.94 31.17 72.57
CA ARG A 212 18.04 32.11 72.79
C ARG A 212 17.59 33.10 73.86
N ASP A 213 17.56 32.64 75.10
CA ASP A 213 17.51 33.48 76.28
C ASP A 213 18.67 33.12 77.21
N GLU A 214 19.81 33.82 77.02
CA GLU A 214 20.73 34.17 78.10
C GLU A 214 21.38 35.52 77.74
N LEU A 215 20.87 36.58 78.37
CA LEU A 215 21.63 37.77 78.77
C LEU A 215 21.13 38.21 80.15
#